data_AF-A0ABD3HU54-F1
#
_entry.id   AF-A0ABD3HU54-F1
#
_cell.length_a   1.000
_cell.length_b   1.000
_cell.length_c   1.000
_cell.angle_alpha   90.00
_cell.angle_beta   90.00
_cell.angle_gamma   90.00
#
_symmetry.space_group_name_H-M   'P 1'
#
loop_
_entity.id
_entity.type
_entity.pdbx_description
1 polymer ?
#
loop_
_entity_poly.entity_id
_entity_poly.type
_entity_poly.pdbx_seq_one_letter_code
_entity_poly.pdbx_strand_id
1 'polypeptide(L)'
;MRSIADSPAMRHVENAYHEMADNPRAKPSNFDVYMGPVVDELKLLWNGSLLIQNLGDPMHEKGNITKNLLRHMFGHVDELHHRRACEEFNVHQETWPYRRSDGTEGKRQAPWVFSKQERDLFRQRISEIRTPTGYSLYIGGGFQHVDDKIWGKGMKTHDYHKLIHDILPLVIHELGSEELREAIYALSRLFR
;
A
#
# COMPACT_ATOMS: atom_id res chain seq x y z
N MET A 1 -0.47 30.89 18.22
CA MET A 1 -0.33 29.49 17.76
C MET A 1 -0.28 28.61 19.00
N ARG A 2 -1.26 27.71 19.18
CA ARG A 2 -1.17 26.70 20.25
C ARG A 2 -0.17 25.64 19.80
N SER A 3 0.68 25.18 20.72
CA SER A 3 1.68 24.14 20.46
C SER A 3 0.97 22.86 20.00
N ILE A 4 1.56 22.15 19.02
CA ILE A 4 1.05 20.85 18.53
C ILE A 4 0.99 19.82 19.68
N ALA A 5 1.86 19.98 20.69
CA ALA A 5 1.86 19.15 21.90
C ALA A 5 0.58 19.26 22.75
N ASP A 6 -0.18 20.36 22.64
CA ASP A 6 -1.42 20.56 23.41
C ASP A 6 -2.68 20.05 22.69
N SER A 7 -2.50 19.32 21.57
CA SER A 7 -3.61 18.77 20.80
C SER A 7 -4.36 17.69 21.60
N PRO A 8 -5.71 17.66 21.56
CA PRO A 8 -6.50 16.59 22.17
C PRO A 8 -6.09 15.18 21.72
N ALA A 9 -5.53 15.04 20.52
CA ALA A 9 -4.99 13.80 19.97
C ALA A 9 -3.70 13.35 20.68
N MET A 10 -2.77 14.27 20.96
CA MET A 10 -1.54 13.97 21.72
C MET A 10 -1.85 13.52 23.15
N ARG A 11 -2.89 14.10 23.78
CA ARG A 11 -3.36 13.66 25.10
C ARG A 11 -3.98 12.26 25.08
N HIS A 12 -4.69 11.89 24.02
CA HIS A 12 -5.22 10.53 23.87
C HIS A 12 -4.10 9.52 23.63
N VAL A 13 -3.08 9.89 22.86
CA VAL A 13 -1.89 9.08 22.63
C VAL A 13 -1.09 8.90 23.91
N GLU A 14 -0.81 9.97 24.67
CA GLU A 14 -0.13 9.88 25.98
C GLU A 14 -0.89 9.01 26.98
N ASN A 15 -2.23 9.15 27.04
CA ASN A 15 -3.05 8.31 27.91
C ASN A 15 -3.03 6.82 27.48
N ALA A 16 -3.09 6.55 26.17
CA ALA A 16 -2.97 5.19 25.65
C ALA A 16 -1.57 4.59 25.93
N TYR A 17 -0.49 5.37 25.81
CA TYR A 17 0.86 4.94 26.16
C TYR A 17 1.00 4.65 27.67
N HIS A 18 0.37 5.45 28.54
CA HIS A 18 0.35 5.20 29.98
C HIS A 18 -0.43 3.95 30.36
N GLU A 19 -1.60 3.72 29.74
CA GLU A 19 -2.39 2.49 29.94
C GLU A 19 -1.66 1.23 29.46
N MET A 20 -0.83 1.34 28.42
CA MET A 20 0.02 0.24 27.92
C MET A 20 1.22 -0.05 28.83
N ALA A 21 1.74 0.97 29.53
CA ALA A 21 2.84 0.80 30.48
C ALA A 21 2.41 0.03 31.75
N ASP A 22 1.15 0.16 32.16
CA ASP A 22 0.60 -0.49 33.36
C ASP A 22 0.12 -1.93 33.13
N ASN A 23 -0.10 -2.37 31.87
CA ASN A 23 -0.50 -3.75 31.57
C ASN A 23 0.15 -4.30 30.27
N PRO A 24 1.38 -4.85 30.34
CA PRO A 24 2.11 -5.34 29.17
C PRO A 24 1.49 -6.55 28.45
N ARG A 25 0.39 -7.12 28.98
CA ARG A 25 -0.29 -8.30 28.42
C ARG A 25 -1.62 -7.99 27.74
N ALA A 26 -2.11 -6.74 27.80
CA ALA A 26 -3.26 -6.33 27.02
C ALA A 26 -2.83 -6.13 25.56
N LYS A 27 -3.18 -7.06 24.67
CA LYS A 27 -3.07 -6.87 23.22
C LYS A 27 -4.25 -6.01 22.76
N PRO A 28 -4.08 -4.78 22.27
CA PRO A 28 -5.17 -4.09 21.58
C PRO A 28 -5.28 -4.73 20.20
N SER A 29 -6.33 -5.50 19.95
CA SER A 29 -6.61 -6.11 18.65
C SER A 29 -7.27 -5.16 17.66
N ASN A 30 -7.26 -3.86 17.90
CA ASN A 30 -7.94 -2.89 17.05
C ASN A 30 -6.93 -2.03 16.31
N PHE A 31 -6.76 -2.32 15.03
CA PHE A 31 -6.11 -1.47 14.04
C PHE A 31 -6.57 0.00 14.15
N ASP A 32 -7.84 0.21 14.51
CA ASP A 32 -8.44 1.53 14.73
C ASP A 32 -7.82 2.34 15.88
N VAL A 33 -7.24 1.71 16.90
CA VAL A 33 -6.60 2.42 18.03
C VAL A 33 -5.28 3.05 17.60
N TYR A 34 -4.55 2.40 16.69
CA TYR A 34 -3.25 2.87 16.22
C TYR A 34 -3.35 3.73 14.97
N MET A 35 -4.23 3.35 14.05
CA MET A 35 -4.40 4.05 12.78
C MET A 35 -5.48 5.11 12.83
N GLY A 36 -6.43 5.05 13.78
CA GLY A 36 -7.47 6.08 13.96
C GLY A 36 -6.88 7.49 14.12
N PRO A 37 -5.94 7.71 15.05
CA PRO A 37 -5.29 9.01 15.22
C PRO A 37 -4.53 9.47 13.97
N VAL A 38 -3.83 8.56 13.29
CA VAL A 38 -3.07 8.85 12.07
C VAL A 38 -4.01 9.15 10.90
N VAL A 39 -5.11 8.42 10.77
CA VAL A 39 -6.14 8.62 9.75
C VAL A 39 -6.90 9.91 10.02
N ASP A 40 -7.17 10.25 11.27
CA ASP A 40 -7.85 11.48 11.65
C ASP A 40 -6.92 12.70 11.52
N GLU A 41 -5.62 12.54 11.78
CA GLU A 41 -4.59 13.55 11.49
C GLU A 41 -4.39 13.73 9.98
N LEU A 42 -4.35 12.65 9.19
CA LEU A 42 -4.34 12.71 7.73
C LEU A 42 -5.62 13.37 7.19
N LYS A 43 -6.78 13.08 7.77
CA LYS A 43 -8.04 13.77 7.44
C LYS A 43 -8.02 15.23 7.85
N LEU A 44 -7.41 15.60 8.98
CA LEU A 44 -7.25 16.99 9.42
C LEU A 44 -6.30 17.77 8.49
N LEU A 45 -5.19 17.15 8.08
CA LEU A 45 -4.24 17.67 7.10
C LEU A 45 -4.89 17.83 5.72
N TRP A 46 -5.79 16.90 5.36
CA TRP A 46 -6.48 16.89 4.08
C TRP A 46 -7.70 17.83 4.03
N ASN A 47 -8.46 17.93 5.12
CA ASN A 47 -9.67 18.75 5.24
C ASN A 47 -9.39 20.18 5.72
N GLY A 48 -8.18 20.46 6.23
CA GLY A 48 -7.75 21.79 6.68
C GLY A 48 -7.42 22.79 5.56
N SER A 49 -7.58 22.39 4.30
CA SER A 49 -7.54 23.19 3.06
C SER A 49 -6.37 24.19 2.88
N LEU A 50 -5.68 24.02 1.74
CA LEU A 50 -4.89 25.02 0.97
C LEU A 50 -3.37 25.12 1.12
N LEU A 51 -2.69 24.56 2.13
CA LEU A 51 -1.22 24.66 2.19
C LEU A 51 -0.49 23.43 1.65
N ILE A 52 -0.90 22.20 2.00
CA ILE A 52 -0.23 20.97 1.54
C ILE A 52 -0.72 20.57 0.13
N GLN A 53 -2.03 20.68 -0.12
CA GLN A 53 -2.63 20.36 -1.42
C GLN A 53 -2.19 21.29 -2.57
N ASN A 54 -1.62 22.45 -2.25
CA ASN A 54 -1.12 23.42 -3.23
C ASN A 54 0.41 23.43 -3.39
N LEU A 55 1.14 22.61 -2.62
CA LEU A 55 2.59 22.51 -2.67
C LEU A 55 3.08 21.18 -3.28
N GLY A 56 2.26 20.13 -3.25
CA GLY A 56 2.54 18.84 -3.89
C GLY A 56 1.74 18.66 -5.18
N ASP A 57 2.33 18.05 -6.21
CA ASP A 57 1.62 17.70 -7.44
C ASP A 57 0.84 16.38 -7.21
N PRO A 58 -0.49 16.42 -7.06
CA PRO A 58 -1.28 15.24 -6.68
C PRO A 58 -1.22 14.12 -7.73
N MET A 59 -0.94 14.46 -8.99
CA MET A 59 -0.76 13.47 -10.04
C MET A 59 0.52 12.68 -9.80
N HIS A 60 1.61 13.37 -9.45
CA HIS A 60 2.91 12.75 -9.14
C HIS A 60 2.89 11.94 -7.86
N GLU A 61 2.22 12.42 -6.82
CA GLU A 61 2.04 11.66 -5.58
C GLU A 61 1.25 10.36 -5.82
N LYS A 62 0.07 10.46 -6.45
CA LYS A 62 -0.76 9.29 -6.79
C LYS A 62 -0.01 8.32 -7.71
N GLY A 63 0.72 8.86 -8.70
CA GLY A 63 1.56 8.07 -9.59
C GLY A 63 2.65 7.29 -8.86
N ASN A 64 3.35 7.93 -7.91
CA ASN A 64 4.38 7.31 -7.10
C ASN A 64 3.83 6.23 -6.16
N ILE A 65 2.70 6.49 -5.50
CA ILE A 65 2.01 5.51 -4.66
C ILE A 65 1.66 4.27 -5.48
N THR A 66 1.04 4.46 -6.64
CA THR A 66 0.63 3.36 -7.52
C THR A 66 1.83 2.55 -8.01
N LYS A 67 2.91 3.23 -8.41
CA LYS A 67 4.14 2.57 -8.85
C LYS A 67 4.77 1.72 -7.76
N ASN A 68 4.84 2.23 -6.52
CA ASN A 68 5.37 1.48 -5.39
C ASN A 68 4.46 0.31 -5.01
N LEU A 69 3.15 0.51 -4.95
CA LEU A 69 2.18 -0.54 -4.67
C LEU A 69 2.35 -1.72 -5.64
N LEU A 70 2.44 -1.46 -6.95
CA LEU A 70 2.66 -2.51 -7.92
C LEU A 70 4.03 -3.20 -7.74
N ARG A 71 5.09 -2.46 -7.38
CA ARG A 71 6.39 -3.08 -7.05
C ARG A 71 6.28 -4.04 -5.87
N HIS A 72 5.49 -3.71 -4.84
CA HIS A 72 5.20 -4.61 -3.72
C HIS A 72 4.40 -5.84 -4.18
N MET A 73 3.33 -5.65 -4.95
CA MET A 73 2.50 -6.74 -5.46
C MET A 73 3.29 -7.73 -6.32
N PHE A 74 4.22 -7.24 -7.13
CA PHE A 74 5.10 -8.08 -7.95
C PHE A 74 6.37 -8.57 -7.22
N GLY A 75 6.55 -8.20 -5.94
CA GLY A 75 7.65 -8.65 -5.10
C GLY A 75 9.03 -8.03 -5.41
N HIS A 76 9.10 -6.95 -6.19
CA HIS A 76 10.36 -6.28 -6.58
C HIS A 76 11.14 -5.68 -5.42
N VAL A 77 10.41 -5.31 -4.38
CA VAL A 77 10.94 -4.71 -3.16
C VAL A 77 10.82 -5.65 -1.97
N ASP A 78 10.41 -6.91 -2.20
CA ASP A 78 10.29 -7.85 -1.10
C ASP A 78 11.67 -8.46 -0.82
N GLU A 79 12.38 -7.94 0.19
CA GLU A 79 13.70 -8.41 0.63
C GLU A 79 13.70 -8.74 2.12
N LEU A 80 14.71 -9.48 2.60
CA LEU A 80 14.82 -9.86 4.02
C LEU A 80 14.84 -8.66 4.96
N HIS A 81 15.41 -7.52 4.55
CA HIS A 81 15.44 -6.32 5.40
C HIS A 81 14.04 -5.73 5.62
N HIS A 82 13.17 -5.77 4.62
CA HIS A 82 11.76 -5.37 4.78
C HIS A 82 11.00 -6.31 5.73
N ARG A 83 11.32 -7.62 5.70
CA ARG A 83 10.72 -8.60 6.62
C ARG A 83 11.20 -8.43 8.06
N ARG A 84 12.47 -8.06 8.25
CA ARG A 84 13.00 -7.68 9.58
C ARG A 84 12.35 -6.42 10.13
N ALA A 85 12.08 -5.43 9.28
CA ALA A 85 11.31 -4.26 9.69
C ALA A 85 9.90 -4.67 10.16
N CYS A 86 9.24 -5.60 9.46
CA CYS A 86 7.94 -6.13 9.92
C CYS A 86 8.04 -6.79 11.31
N GLU A 87 9.12 -7.53 11.58
CA GLU A 87 9.40 -8.12 12.90
C GLU A 87 9.67 -7.06 13.98
N GLU A 88 10.50 -6.06 13.68
CA GLU A 88 10.83 -4.94 14.57
C GLU A 88 9.58 -4.13 14.95
N PHE A 89 8.69 -3.86 13.99
CA PHE A 89 7.42 -3.16 14.22
C PHE A 89 6.29 -4.07 14.70
N ASN A 90 6.56 -5.36 14.93
CA ASN A 90 5.60 -6.36 15.37
C ASN A 90 4.33 -6.46 14.49
N VAL A 91 4.51 -6.37 13.17
CA VAL A 91 3.43 -6.48 12.17
C VAL A 91 3.67 -7.69 11.26
N HIS A 92 2.61 -8.25 10.69
CA HIS A 92 2.68 -9.36 9.72
C HIS A 92 3.56 -10.54 10.18
N GLN A 93 3.26 -11.08 11.37
CA GLN A 93 3.99 -12.19 12.00
C GLN A 93 4.15 -13.42 11.07
N GLU A 94 3.17 -13.66 10.22
CA GLU A 94 3.17 -14.71 9.20
C GLU A 94 4.28 -14.56 8.14
N THR A 95 4.87 -13.36 8.02
CA THR A 95 5.86 -13.00 7.01
C THR A 95 7.29 -12.88 7.53
N TRP A 96 7.49 -13.04 8.84
CA TRP A 96 8.79 -12.87 9.47
C TRP A 96 9.84 -13.85 8.94
N PRO A 97 11.13 -13.46 8.92
CA PRO A 97 12.21 -14.36 8.56
C PRO A 97 12.24 -15.58 9.48
N TYR A 98 12.66 -16.73 8.94
CA TYR A 98 12.89 -17.93 9.73
C TYR A 98 14.24 -18.53 9.39
N ARG A 99 14.88 -19.19 10.36
CA ARG A 99 16.12 -19.92 10.12
C ARG A 99 15.81 -21.30 9.56
N ARG A 100 16.44 -21.64 8.43
CA ARG A 100 16.40 -22.96 7.81
C ARG A 100 17.37 -23.92 8.52
N SER A 101 17.21 -25.22 8.25
CA SER A 101 18.09 -26.28 8.76
C SER A 101 19.54 -26.16 8.31
N ASP A 102 19.79 -25.50 7.18
CA ASP A 102 21.13 -25.23 6.62
C ASP A 102 21.80 -23.97 7.21
N GLY A 103 21.14 -23.31 8.18
CA GLY A 103 21.63 -22.08 8.79
C GLY A 103 21.31 -20.79 8.00
N THR A 104 20.75 -20.90 6.79
CA THR A 104 20.32 -19.75 6.00
C THR A 104 18.98 -19.18 6.50
N GLU A 105 18.71 -17.91 6.19
CA GLU A 105 17.42 -17.29 6.46
C GLU A 105 16.47 -17.49 5.27
N GLY A 106 15.25 -17.92 5.58
CA GLY A 106 14.14 -17.99 4.64
C GLY A 106 13.06 -16.98 4.96
N LYS A 107 12.18 -16.76 3.99
CA LYS A 107 10.95 -15.99 4.13
C LYS A 107 9.81 -16.72 3.45
N ARG A 108 8.60 -16.59 4.01
CA ARG A 108 7.37 -17.08 3.35
C ARG A 108 6.92 -16.06 2.31
N GLN A 109 6.10 -16.49 1.36
CA GLN A 109 5.42 -15.56 0.47
C GLN A 109 4.55 -14.63 1.32
N ALA A 110 4.68 -13.31 1.11
CA ALA A 110 3.85 -12.35 1.83
C ALA A 110 2.45 -12.30 1.21
N PRO A 111 1.39 -12.07 2.01
CA PRO A 111 0.01 -12.05 1.53
C PRO A 111 -0.29 -10.93 0.53
N TRP A 112 0.53 -9.87 0.50
CA TRP A 112 0.44 -8.78 -0.48
C TRP A 112 1.27 -9.02 -1.75
N VAL A 113 2.05 -10.10 -1.83
CA VAL A 113 2.88 -10.42 -3.00
C VAL A 113 2.20 -11.51 -3.82
N PHE A 114 1.92 -11.21 -5.08
CA PHE A 114 1.33 -12.15 -6.02
C PHE A 114 2.21 -13.38 -6.24
N SER A 115 1.56 -14.53 -6.31
CA SER A 115 2.10 -15.75 -6.91
C SER A 115 2.33 -15.55 -8.40
N LYS A 116 3.04 -16.49 -9.03
CA LYS A 116 3.27 -16.44 -10.48
C LYS A 116 1.95 -16.41 -11.27
N GLN A 117 0.98 -17.24 -10.87
CA GLN A 117 -0.32 -17.34 -11.53
C GLN A 117 -1.11 -16.03 -11.44
N GLU A 118 -1.09 -15.38 -10.27
CA GLU A 118 -1.75 -14.09 -10.08
C GLU A 118 -1.10 -12.99 -10.90
N ARG A 119 0.24 -12.99 -11.05
CA ARG A 119 0.93 -12.02 -11.93
C ARG A 119 0.54 -12.20 -13.39
N ASP A 120 0.45 -13.44 -13.85
CA ASP A 120 0.06 -13.73 -15.24
C ASP A 120 -1.40 -13.33 -15.50
N LEU A 121 -2.30 -13.64 -14.56
CA LEU A 121 -3.71 -13.22 -14.65
C LEU A 121 -3.87 -11.70 -14.57
N PHE A 122 -3.10 -11.02 -13.72
CA PHE A 122 -3.07 -9.56 -13.64
C PHE A 122 -2.70 -8.93 -14.98
N ARG A 123 -1.62 -9.42 -15.63
CA ARG A 123 -1.18 -8.93 -16.95
C ARG A 123 -2.24 -9.16 -18.00
N GLN A 124 -2.82 -10.37 -18.03
CA GLN A 124 -3.89 -10.71 -18.96
C GLN A 124 -5.03 -9.69 -18.83
N ARG A 125 -5.56 -9.50 -17.63
CA ARG A 125 -6.68 -8.58 -17.36
C ARG A 125 -6.35 -7.14 -17.73
N ILE A 126 -5.16 -6.64 -17.38
CA ILE A 126 -4.74 -5.30 -17.82
C ILE A 126 -4.69 -5.18 -19.35
N SER A 127 -4.20 -6.20 -20.05
CA SER A 127 -4.07 -6.17 -21.50
C SER A 127 -5.42 -6.23 -22.22
N GLU A 128 -6.44 -6.82 -21.58
CA GLU A 128 -7.80 -6.99 -22.11
C GLU A 128 -8.71 -5.79 -21.80
N ILE A 129 -8.38 -4.96 -20.81
CA ILE A 129 -9.20 -3.80 -20.45
C ILE A 129 -9.32 -2.82 -21.64
N ARG A 130 -10.56 -2.46 -21.95
CA ARG A 130 -10.93 -1.46 -22.94
C ARG A 130 -11.68 -0.34 -22.23
N THR A 131 -11.28 0.88 -22.51
CA THR A 131 -11.93 2.10 -22.01
C THR A 131 -12.61 2.81 -23.19
N PRO A 132 -13.72 3.53 -22.96
CA PRO A 132 -14.48 4.17 -24.05
C PRO A 132 -13.65 5.10 -24.95
N THR A 133 -12.64 5.76 -24.37
CA THR A 133 -11.75 6.67 -25.10
C THR A 133 -10.42 6.03 -25.52
N GLY A 134 -10.21 4.73 -25.22
CA GLY A 134 -9.03 3.98 -25.64
C GLY A 134 -7.73 4.28 -24.89
N TYR A 135 -7.73 5.16 -23.87
CA TYR A 135 -6.51 5.51 -23.12
C TYR A 135 -5.87 4.31 -22.40
N SER A 136 -6.66 3.29 -22.07
CA SER A 136 -6.14 2.07 -21.43
C SER A 136 -5.24 1.23 -22.35
N LEU A 137 -5.18 1.49 -23.66
CA LEU A 137 -4.28 0.76 -24.58
C LEU A 137 -2.81 0.95 -24.23
N TYR A 138 -2.42 2.17 -23.84
CA TYR A 138 -1.05 2.48 -23.41
C TYR A 138 -0.71 1.80 -22.08
N ILE A 139 -1.68 1.74 -21.17
CA ILE A 139 -1.56 1.04 -19.89
C ILE A 139 -1.39 -0.47 -20.14
N GLY A 140 -2.25 -1.06 -20.99
CA GLY A 140 -2.15 -2.45 -21.40
C GLY A 140 -0.77 -2.81 -21.95
N GLY A 141 -0.24 -1.99 -22.87
CA GLY A 141 1.10 -2.15 -23.44
C GLY A 141 2.22 -2.20 -22.40
N GLY A 142 2.11 -1.40 -21.33
CA GLY A 142 3.10 -1.35 -20.25
C GLY A 142 3.29 -2.67 -19.50
N PHE A 143 2.29 -3.56 -19.48
CA PHE A 143 2.32 -4.83 -18.75
C PHE A 143 2.46 -6.07 -19.66
N GLN A 144 2.67 -5.88 -20.97
CA GLN A 144 2.83 -6.99 -21.93
C GLN A 144 4.13 -7.77 -21.75
N HIS A 145 5.15 -7.16 -21.15
CA HIS A 145 6.42 -7.84 -20.92
C HIS A 145 6.28 -8.90 -19.83
N VAL A 146 6.65 -10.13 -20.18
CA VAL A 146 6.71 -11.27 -19.25
C VAL A 146 7.77 -11.04 -18.17
N ASP A 147 8.83 -10.28 -18.47
CA ASP A 147 9.83 -9.90 -17.48
C ASP A 147 9.25 -8.89 -16.47
N ASP A 148 9.01 -9.37 -15.25
CA ASP A 148 8.59 -8.59 -14.11
C ASP A 148 9.49 -7.36 -13.86
N LYS A 149 10.75 -7.36 -14.30
CA LYS A 149 11.66 -6.22 -14.08
C LYS A 149 11.41 -5.05 -15.04
N ILE A 150 10.64 -5.28 -16.11
CA ILE A 150 10.49 -4.35 -17.23
C ILE A 150 9.04 -3.87 -17.41
N TRP A 151 8.06 -4.42 -16.67
CA TRP A 151 6.68 -3.89 -16.73
C TRP A 151 6.63 -2.43 -16.26
N GLY A 152 5.74 -1.67 -16.86
CA GLY A 152 5.60 -0.24 -16.65
C GLY A 152 6.65 0.62 -17.38
N LYS A 153 7.54 0.02 -18.18
CA LYS A 153 8.46 0.77 -19.04
C LYS A 153 7.68 1.60 -20.06
N GLY A 154 7.93 2.91 -20.08
CA GLY A 154 7.24 3.86 -20.96
C GLY A 154 5.92 4.42 -20.41
N MET A 155 5.42 3.90 -19.28
CA MET A 155 4.29 4.51 -18.59
C MET A 155 4.72 5.82 -17.92
N LYS A 156 3.90 6.86 -18.10
CA LYS A 156 4.06 8.15 -17.45
C LYS A 156 3.29 8.19 -16.13
N THR A 157 3.61 9.16 -15.30
CA THR A 157 2.89 9.44 -14.04
C THR A 157 1.37 9.45 -14.23
N HIS A 158 0.89 10.08 -15.31
CA HIS A 158 -0.53 10.12 -15.67
C HIS A 158 -1.14 8.71 -15.82
N ASP A 159 -0.41 7.78 -16.43
CA ASP A 159 -0.89 6.41 -16.66
C ASP A 159 -1.04 5.66 -15.34
N TYR A 160 -0.09 5.83 -14.42
CA TYR A 160 -0.18 5.28 -13.05
C TYR A 160 -1.32 5.92 -12.25
N HIS A 161 -1.50 7.24 -12.36
CA HIS A 161 -2.62 7.93 -11.71
C HIS A 161 -3.98 7.40 -12.20
N LYS A 162 -4.13 7.22 -13.53
CA LYS A 162 -5.34 6.62 -14.11
C LYS A 162 -5.50 5.15 -13.74
N LEU A 163 -4.40 4.43 -13.61
CA LEU A 163 -4.41 3.02 -13.24
C LEU A 163 -5.07 2.82 -11.86
N ILE A 164 -4.62 3.51 -10.81
CA ILE A 164 -5.23 3.35 -9.47
C ILE A 164 -6.68 3.82 -9.40
N HIS A 165 -7.05 4.83 -10.18
CA HIS A 165 -8.40 5.42 -10.14
C HIS A 165 -9.46 4.57 -10.86
N ASP A 166 -9.13 4.08 -12.06
CA ASP A 166 -10.09 3.49 -12.99
C ASP A 166 -9.92 1.97 -13.18
N ILE A 167 -8.69 1.47 -13.15
CA ILE A 167 -8.35 0.16 -13.74
C ILE A 167 -7.96 -0.85 -12.67
N LEU A 168 -7.06 -0.48 -11.75
CA LEU A 168 -6.55 -1.37 -10.71
C LEU A 168 -7.66 -2.01 -9.85
N PRO A 169 -8.69 -1.27 -9.37
CA PRO A 169 -9.80 -1.89 -8.65
C PRO A 169 -10.61 -2.90 -9.50
N LEU A 170 -10.59 -2.80 -10.83
CA LEU A 170 -11.23 -3.81 -11.70
C LEU A 170 -10.34 -5.04 -11.85
N VAL A 171 -9.04 -4.83 -12.05
CA VAL A 171 -8.07 -5.90 -12.32
C VAL A 171 -7.83 -6.76 -11.08
N ILE A 172 -7.80 -6.15 -9.90
CA ILE A 172 -7.43 -6.82 -8.63
C ILE A 172 -8.52 -7.77 -8.11
N HIS A 173 -9.71 -7.78 -8.71
CA HIS A 173 -10.80 -8.63 -8.24
C HIS A 173 -10.35 -10.10 -8.12
N GLU A 174 -10.47 -10.73 -6.96
CA GLU A 174 -9.99 -12.12 -6.72
C GLU A 174 -8.46 -12.33 -6.89
N LEU A 175 -7.65 -11.28 -6.93
CA LEU A 175 -6.18 -11.39 -6.89
C LEU A 175 -5.64 -11.01 -5.52
N GLY A 176 -4.59 -11.69 -5.08
CA GLY A 176 -3.91 -11.43 -3.81
C GLY A 176 -4.77 -11.76 -2.59
N SER A 177 -4.35 -11.24 -1.45
CA SER A 177 -5.11 -11.32 -0.19
C SER A 177 -6.33 -10.39 -0.19
N GLU A 178 -7.28 -10.67 0.70
CA GLU A 178 -8.46 -9.83 0.91
C GLU A 178 -8.06 -8.44 1.39
N GLU A 179 -7.12 -8.38 2.33
CA GLU A 179 -6.57 -7.16 2.89
C GLU A 179 -5.91 -6.28 1.82
N LEU A 180 -5.18 -6.87 0.87
CA LEU A 180 -4.60 -6.15 -0.27
C LEU A 180 -5.70 -5.53 -1.15
N ARG A 181 -6.76 -6.29 -1.44
CA ARG A 181 -7.88 -5.79 -2.27
C ARG A 181 -8.61 -4.65 -1.59
N GLU A 182 -8.92 -4.80 -0.31
CA GLU A 182 -9.58 -3.75 0.48
C GLU A 182 -8.75 -2.46 0.52
N ALA A 183 -7.44 -2.58 0.75
CA ALA A 183 -6.53 -1.44 0.71
C ALA A 183 -6.54 -0.76 -0.67
N ILE A 184 -6.52 -1.53 -1.76
CA ILE A 184 -6.60 -1.00 -3.13
C ILE A 184 -7.94 -0.32 -3.38
N TYR A 185 -9.06 -0.90 -2.95
CA TYR A 185 -10.39 -0.28 -3.09
C TYR A 185 -10.49 1.02 -2.30
N ALA A 186 -9.97 1.05 -1.07
CA ALA A 186 -9.92 2.25 -0.25
C ALA A 186 -9.07 3.36 -0.90
N LEU A 187 -7.87 3.02 -1.38
CA LEU A 187 -6.99 3.97 -2.08
C LEU A 187 -7.62 4.49 -3.38
N SER A 188 -8.24 3.60 -4.16
CA SER A 188 -8.92 3.98 -5.41
C SER A 188 -10.08 4.94 -5.14
N ARG A 189 -10.84 4.72 -4.05
CA ARG A 189 -11.91 5.62 -3.62
C ARG A 189 -11.39 6.95 -3.08
N LEU A 190 -10.25 6.94 -2.37
CA LEU A 190 -9.61 8.15 -1.85
C LEU A 190 -9.07 9.05 -2.96
N PHE A 191 -8.61 8.46 -4.06
CA PHE A 191 -8.00 9.20 -5.17
C PHE A 191 -8.97 9.65 -6.26
N ARG A 192 -10.22 9.17 -6.20
CA ARG A 192 -11.37 9.70 -6.95
C ARG A 192 -11.77 11.06 -6.43
#